data_AF-A0A7J5EUT5-F1
#
_entry.id   AF-A0A7J5EUT5-F1
#
_cell.length_a   1.000
_cell.length_b   1.000
_cell.length_c   1.000
_cell.angle_alpha   90.00
_cell.angle_beta   90.00
_cell.angle_gamma   90.00
#
_symmetry.space_group_name_H-M   'P 1'
#
loop_
_entity.id
_entity.type
_entity.pdbx_description
1 polymer ?
#
loop_
_entity_poly.entity_id
_entity_poly.type
_entity_poly.pdbx_seq_one_letter_code
_entity_poly.pdbx_strand_id
1 'polypeptide(L)'
;MLLLTAGMPPPAPPPPSAAKPDDDAAMTIDELAAHTGVPTRTIRFYQARGALMRPEIRGRVAYYVGAHVERLRLIAQLQDRGLRIDAIRDVVAGIDRGELDLAEWLGLEREVQAPWADDQAKTVDEDGLYALAGSRRPGLVADLL
;
A
#
# COMPACT_ATOMS: atom_id res chain seq x y z
N MET A 1 50.90 27.50 3.93
CA MET A 1 49.74 26.81 3.33
C MET A 1 48.64 26.77 4.38
N LEU A 2 47.54 27.49 4.13
CA LEU A 2 46.30 27.45 4.92
C LEU A 2 45.54 26.16 4.55
N LEU A 3 45.07 25.40 5.54
CA LEU A 3 44.00 24.43 5.34
C LEU A 3 42.94 24.59 6.43
N LEU A 4 41.71 24.47 5.95
CA LEU A 4 40.45 24.93 6.50
C LEU A 4 40.11 24.36 7.87
N THR A 5 39.41 25.21 8.62
CA THR A 5 38.57 24.83 9.75
C THR A 5 37.43 23.95 9.21
N ALA A 6 37.28 22.74 9.74
CA ALA A 6 36.10 21.92 9.52
C ALA A 6 35.25 22.06 10.78
N GLY A 7 34.25 22.95 10.73
CA GLY A 7 33.20 23.01 11.73
C GLY A 7 32.43 21.70 11.71
N MET A 8 32.41 20.99 12.83
CA MET A 8 31.49 19.89 13.09
C MET A 8 30.06 20.42 12.92
N PRO A 9 29.18 19.78 12.12
CA PRO A 9 27.77 20.16 12.12
C PRO A 9 27.17 19.91 13.52
N PRO A 10 26.23 20.75 13.99
CA PRO A 10 25.51 20.48 15.23
C PRO A 10 24.83 19.11 15.14
N PRO A 11 24.69 18.37 16.26
CA PRO A 11 23.97 17.11 16.26
C PRO A 11 22.55 17.37 15.74
N ALA A 12 22.10 16.50 14.82
CA ALA A 12 20.72 16.50 14.37
C ALA A 12 19.79 16.49 15.59
N PRO A 13 18.64 17.22 15.56
CA PRO A 13 17.67 17.13 16.63
C PRO A 13 17.34 15.65 16.87
N PRO A 14 17.22 15.20 18.13
CA PRO A 14 16.82 13.82 18.39
C PRO A 14 15.54 13.53 17.61
N PRO A 15 15.37 12.32 17.04
CA PRO A 15 14.10 11.95 16.41
C PRO A 15 12.99 12.26 17.42
N PRO A 16 11.86 12.87 17.01
CA PRO A 16 10.74 13.09 17.90
C PRO A 16 10.46 11.75 18.58
N SER A 17 10.60 11.79 19.90
CA SER A 17 10.49 10.65 20.81
C SER A 17 9.46 9.67 20.31
N ALA A 18 9.80 8.38 20.29
CA ALA A 18 8.88 7.26 20.15
C ALA A 18 7.92 7.25 21.36
N ALA A 19 7.08 8.28 21.45
CA ALA A 19 5.85 8.21 22.19
C ALA A 19 5.03 7.15 21.46
N LYS A 20 4.75 6.04 22.14
CA LYS A 20 3.56 5.27 21.78
C LYS A 20 2.40 6.27 21.84
N PRO A 21 1.82 6.66 20.71
CA PRO A 21 0.69 7.55 20.75
C PRO A 21 -0.45 6.75 21.35
N ASP A 22 -1.14 7.32 22.31
CA ASP A 22 -2.47 6.84 22.65
C ASP A 22 -3.25 6.74 21.33
N ASP A 23 -3.63 5.52 20.92
CA ASP A 23 -4.29 5.27 19.63
C ASP A 23 -5.65 6.01 19.49
N ASP A 24 -6.10 6.68 20.56
CA ASP A 24 -7.31 7.53 20.60
C ASP A 24 -7.03 9.04 20.79
N ALA A 25 -5.76 9.48 20.80
CA ALA A 25 -5.44 10.91 20.94
C ALA A 25 -5.98 11.71 19.75
N ALA A 26 -6.79 12.74 20.05
CA ALA A 26 -7.32 13.67 19.06
C ALA A 26 -6.20 14.62 18.58
N MET A 27 -5.75 14.43 17.35
CA MET A 27 -4.70 15.21 16.69
C MET A 27 -5.28 16.29 15.77
N THR A 28 -4.69 17.47 15.76
CA THR A 28 -4.88 18.43 14.66
C THR A 28 -4.29 17.91 13.36
N ILE A 29 -4.56 18.57 12.23
CA ILE A 29 -4.04 18.13 10.93
C ILE A 29 -2.50 18.18 10.86
N ASP A 30 -1.88 19.15 11.55
CA ASP A 30 -0.42 19.31 11.55
C ASP A 30 0.24 18.26 12.46
N GLU A 31 -0.38 17.91 13.58
CA GLU A 31 0.04 16.80 14.42
C GLU A 31 -0.12 15.45 13.71
N LEU A 32 -1.23 15.24 12.99
CA LEU A 32 -1.42 14.03 12.17
C LEU A 32 -0.36 13.95 11.07
N ALA A 33 -0.03 15.07 10.42
CA ALA A 33 1.03 15.11 9.40
C ALA A 33 2.39 14.76 9.99
N ALA A 34 2.74 15.34 11.15
CA ALA A 34 3.98 15.02 11.86
C ALA A 34 4.03 13.55 12.30
N HIS A 35 2.90 13.02 12.77
CA HIS A 35 2.78 11.65 13.25
C HIS A 35 2.87 10.60 12.13
N THR A 36 2.24 10.85 10.99
CA THR A 36 2.16 9.89 9.87
C THR A 36 3.22 10.10 8.80
N GLY A 37 3.92 11.24 8.80
CA GLY A 37 4.82 11.65 7.73
C GLY A 37 4.10 12.06 6.42
N VAL A 38 2.76 12.04 6.39
CA VAL A 38 1.97 12.44 5.22
C VAL A 38 1.79 13.96 5.25
N PRO A 39 2.16 14.70 4.19
CA PRO A 39 2.02 16.16 4.18
C PRO A 39 0.56 16.63 4.38
N THR A 40 0.36 17.72 5.12
CA THR A 40 -0.96 18.34 5.36
C THR A 40 -1.76 18.54 4.07
N ARG A 41 -1.11 18.98 2.98
CA ARG A 41 -1.73 19.15 1.66
C ARG A 41 -2.28 17.83 1.11
N THR A 42 -1.55 16.73 1.29
CA THR A 42 -1.93 15.40 0.83
C THR A 42 -3.09 14.84 1.67
N ILE A 43 -3.05 15.03 3.00
CA ILE A 43 -4.17 14.66 3.90
C ILE A 43 -5.47 15.36 3.47
N ARG A 44 -5.41 16.68 3.23
CA ARG A 44 -6.57 17.44 2.72
C ARG A 44 -7.03 16.95 1.36
N PHE A 45 -6.10 16.59 0.47
CA PHE A 45 -6.44 16.03 -0.83
C PHE A 45 -7.19 14.69 -0.70
N TYR A 46 -6.74 13.78 0.18
CA TYR A 46 -7.43 12.51 0.43
C TYR A 46 -8.80 12.71 1.06
N GLN A 47 -8.93 13.66 1.99
CA GLN A 47 -10.22 14.03 2.57
C GLN A 47 -11.17 14.61 1.52
N ALA A 48 -10.70 15.52 0.66
CA ALA A 48 -11.50 16.12 -0.41
C ALA A 48 -11.95 15.09 -1.45
N ARG A 49 -11.13 14.06 -1.69
CA ARG A 49 -11.48 12.92 -2.54
C ARG A 49 -12.37 11.89 -1.84
N GLY A 50 -12.59 12.00 -0.53
CA GLY A 50 -13.40 11.07 0.26
C GLY A 50 -12.70 9.75 0.59
N ALA A 51 -11.40 9.62 0.34
CA ALA A 51 -10.63 8.44 0.71
C ALA A 51 -10.31 8.39 2.22
N LEU A 52 -10.28 9.55 2.88
CA LEU A 52 -10.11 9.70 4.31
C LEU A 52 -11.43 10.12 4.96
N MET A 53 -11.79 9.49 6.09
CA MET A 53 -13.00 9.83 6.84
C MET A 53 -12.99 11.31 7.27
N ARG A 54 -14.19 11.87 7.49
CA ARG A 54 -14.31 13.24 7.99
C ARG A 54 -13.82 13.28 9.46
N PRO A 55 -12.98 14.26 9.82
CA PRO A 55 -12.54 14.45 11.19
C PRO A 55 -13.69 14.97 12.05
N GLU A 56 -13.53 14.84 13.36
CA GLU A 56 -14.43 15.45 14.33
C GLU A 56 -14.16 16.96 14.38
N ILE A 57 -15.20 17.79 14.26
CA ILE A 57 -15.06 19.24 14.36
C ILE A 57 -15.44 19.67 15.78
N ARG A 58 -14.47 20.21 16.52
CA ARG A 58 -14.71 20.82 17.84
C ARG A 58 -14.47 22.33 17.72
N GLY A 59 -15.56 23.09 17.69
CA GLY A 59 -15.52 24.54 17.45
C GLY A 59 -15.07 24.86 16.02
N ARG A 60 -13.85 25.38 15.86
CA ARG A 60 -13.24 25.71 14.55
C ARG A 60 -12.07 24.81 14.17
N VAL A 61 -11.76 23.81 14.99
CA VAL A 61 -10.60 22.94 14.80
C VAL A 61 -11.08 21.53 14.45
N ALA A 62 -10.46 20.94 13.43
CA ALA A 62 -10.69 19.56 13.02
C ALA A 62 -9.71 18.63 13.74
N TYR A 63 -10.24 17.58 14.35
CA TYR A 63 -9.50 16.59 15.12
C TYR A 63 -9.58 15.21 14.47
N TYR A 64 -8.43 14.56 14.40
CA TYR A 64 -8.18 13.27 13.79
C TYR A 64 -7.75 12.28 14.88
N VAL A 65 -8.43 11.15 14.97
CA VAL A 65 -8.13 10.05 15.90
C VAL A 65 -7.34 8.93 15.21
N GLY A 66 -6.90 7.89 15.94
CA GLY A 66 -6.09 6.79 15.38
C GLY A 66 -6.71 6.08 14.18
N ALA A 67 -8.04 6.03 14.07
CA ALA A 67 -8.70 5.52 12.87
C ALA A 67 -8.27 6.24 11.57
N HIS A 68 -7.89 7.52 11.65
CA HIS A 68 -7.36 8.27 10.51
C HIS A 68 -5.92 7.87 10.19
N VAL A 69 -5.12 7.52 11.21
CA VAL A 69 -3.76 7.00 11.02
C VAL A 69 -3.81 5.67 10.29
N GLU A 70 -4.66 4.74 10.74
CA GLU A 70 -4.86 3.46 10.08
C GLU A 70 -5.35 3.62 8.64
N ARG A 71 -6.29 4.55 8.42
CA ARG A 71 -6.75 4.88 7.07
C ARG A 71 -5.63 5.40 6.18
N LEU A 72 -4.76 6.28 6.68
CA LEU A 72 -3.61 6.79 5.92
C LEU A 72 -2.59 5.69 5.59
N ARG A 73 -2.33 4.78 6.53
CA ARG A 73 -1.48 3.59 6.31
C ARG A 73 -2.06 2.70 5.21
N LEU A 74 -3.37 2.46 5.24
CA LEU A 74 -4.06 1.69 4.22
C LEU A 74 -3.98 2.35 2.84
N ILE A 75 -4.23 3.66 2.77
CA ILE A 75 -4.12 4.42 1.50
C ILE A 75 -2.70 4.28 0.93
N ALA A 76 -1.67 4.45 1.75
CA ALA A 76 -0.27 4.31 1.31
C ALA A 76 0.01 2.90 0.77
N GLN A 77 -0.40 1.86 1.50
CA GLN A 77 -0.26 0.46 1.08
C GLN A 77 -0.96 0.15 -0.25
N LEU A 78 -2.11 0.76 -0.52
CA LEU A 78 -2.83 0.59 -1.78
C LEU A 78 -2.17 1.39 -2.92
N GLN A 79 -1.62 2.56 -2.63
CA GLN A 79 -0.85 3.34 -3.60
C GLN A 79 0.45 2.65 -4.01
N ASP A 80 1.16 2.01 -3.07
CA ASP A 80 2.38 1.23 -3.34
C ASP A 80 2.09 0.05 -4.29
N ARG A 81 0.84 -0.42 -4.32
CA ARG A 81 0.34 -1.43 -5.27
C ARG A 81 -0.11 -0.84 -6.61
N GLY A 82 0.10 0.46 -6.83
CA GLY A 82 -0.22 1.16 -8.08
C GLY A 82 -1.68 1.65 -8.18
N LEU A 83 -2.48 1.55 -7.11
CA LEU A 83 -3.85 2.04 -7.17
C LEU A 83 -3.90 3.57 -7.15
N ARG A 84 -4.78 4.12 -8.00
CA ARG A 84 -5.07 5.55 -8.02
C ARG A 84 -6.05 5.92 -6.91
N ILE A 85 -5.96 7.16 -6.42
CA ILE A 85 -6.75 7.62 -5.26
C ILE A 85 -8.28 7.44 -5.41
N ASP A 86 -8.82 7.58 -6.63
CA ASP A 86 -10.26 7.39 -6.86
C ASP A 86 -10.68 5.92 -6.69
N ALA A 87 -9.85 4.97 -7.15
CA ALA A 87 -10.09 3.54 -6.92
C ALA A 87 -9.93 3.17 -5.44
N ILE A 88 -8.93 3.75 -4.77
CA ILE A 88 -8.72 3.56 -3.32
C ILE A 88 -9.93 4.02 -2.53
N ARG A 89 -10.49 5.19 -2.87
CA ARG A 89 -11.73 5.67 -2.25
C ARG A 89 -12.83 4.63 -2.37
N ASP A 90 -13.04 4.07 -3.56
CA ASP A 90 -14.15 3.13 -3.80
C ASP A 90 -13.96 1.82 -3.01
N VAL A 91 -12.74 1.29 -2.97
CA VAL A 91 -12.37 0.10 -2.18
C VAL A 91 -12.62 0.36 -0.69
N VAL A 92 -12.05 1.44 -0.16
CA VAL A 92 -12.20 1.81 1.25
C VAL A 92 -13.67 2.05 1.61
N ALA A 93 -14.44 2.67 0.72
CA ALA A 93 -15.87 2.89 0.95
C ALA A 93 -16.66 1.57 0.96
N GLY A 94 -16.29 0.58 0.15
CA GLY A 94 -16.88 -0.77 0.19
C GLY A 94 -16.55 -1.50 1.50
N ILE A 95 -15.32 -1.36 1.99
CA ILE A 95 -14.90 -1.89 3.30
C ILE A 95 -15.71 -1.23 4.43
N ASP A 96 -15.84 0.10 4.41
CA ASP A 96 -16.62 0.85 5.40
C ASP A 96 -18.10 0.43 5.44
N ARG A 97 -18.65 -0.07 4.32
CA ARG A 97 -20.02 -0.62 4.23
C ARG A 97 -20.12 -2.11 4.57
N GLY A 98 -18.99 -2.80 4.77
CA GLY A 98 -18.94 -4.24 4.97
C GLY A 98 -19.23 -5.06 3.70
N GLU A 99 -19.14 -4.44 2.53
CA GLU A 99 -19.37 -5.09 1.22
C GLU A 99 -18.12 -5.78 0.69
N LEU A 100 -16.95 -5.39 1.19
CA LEU A 100 -15.64 -5.90 0.78
C LEU A 100 -14.84 -6.28 2.01
N ASP A 101 -14.31 -7.51 2.04
CA ASP A 101 -13.27 -7.88 2.98
C ASP A 101 -11.90 -7.53 2.38
N LEU A 102 -11.20 -6.60 3.04
CA LEU A 102 -9.86 -6.20 2.66
C LEU A 102 -8.85 -7.34 2.81
N ALA A 103 -9.03 -8.21 3.81
CA ALA A 103 -8.14 -9.34 4.04
C ALA A 103 -8.30 -10.40 2.95
N GLU A 104 -9.53 -10.65 2.50
CA GLU A 104 -9.81 -11.49 1.34
C GLU A 104 -9.23 -10.89 0.06
N TRP A 105 -9.44 -9.59 -0.20
CA TRP A 105 -8.93 -8.93 -1.40
C TRP A 105 -7.39 -8.90 -1.45
N LEU A 106 -6.73 -8.54 -0.35
CA LEU A 106 -5.26 -8.56 -0.25
C LEU A 106 -4.67 -9.97 -0.13
N GLY A 107 -5.43 -10.93 0.43
CA GLY A 107 -5.03 -12.31 0.65
C GLY A 107 -5.13 -13.15 -0.62
N LEU A 108 -6.19 -12.96 -1.41
CA LEU A 108 -6.35 -13.59 -2.72
C LEU A 108 -5.23 -13.13 -3.67
N GLU A 109 -4.89 -11.84 -3.67
CA GLU A 109 -3.77 -11.36 -4.47
C GLU A 109 -2.42 -11.91 -3.97
N ARG A 110 -2.24 -12.18 -2.67
CA ARG A 110 -1.02 -12.84 -2.17
C ARG A 110 -0.90 -14.29 -2.62
N GLU A 111 -2.02 -15.00 -2.79
CA GLU A 111 -2.04 -16.32 -3.41
C GLU A 111 -1.90 -16.26 -4.94
N VAL A 112 -2.41 -15.21 -5.58
CA VAL A 112 -2.30 -15.01 -7.04
C VAL A 112 -0.92 -14.47 -7.46
N GLN A 113 -0.31 -13.63 -6.62
CA GLN A 113 1.08 -13.15 -6.70
C GLN A 113 2.03 -14.11 -5.98
N ALA A 114 1.52 -15.18 -5.34
CA ALA A 114 2.38 -16.31 -5.05
C ALA A 114 2.93 -16.66 -6.41
N PRO A 115 4.25 -16.59 -6.57
CA PRO A 115 4.77 -16.82 -7.88
C PRO A 115 4.32 -18.24 -8.21
N TRP A 116 3.73 -18.43 -9.38
CA TRP A 116 4.03 -19.53 -10.28
C TRP A 116 5.52 -19.98 -10.29
N ALA A 117 6.39 -19.57 -9.36
CA ALA A 117 7.74 -20.04 -9.08
C ALA A 117 7.74 -21.43 -8.44
N ASP A 118 7.12 -22.36 -9.15
CA ASP A 118 7.88 -23.56 -9.47
C ASP A 118 7.67 -23.98 -10.93
N ASP A 119 7.51 -23.02 -11.85
CA ASP A 119 7.72 -23.28 -13.28
C ASP A 119 9.22 -23.44 -13.57
N GLN A 120 9.78 -24.52 -13.02
CA GLN A 120 11.13 -24.96 -13.33
C GLN A 120 11.08 -25.69 -14.67
N ALA A 121 11.85 -25.22 -15.64
CA ALA A 121 12.03 -25.95 -16.90
C ALA A 121 12.54 -27.37 -16.59
N LYS A 122 11.67 -28.37 -16.75
CA LYS A 122 12.01 -29.78 -16.60
C LYS A 122 12.21 -30.39 -17.98
N THR A 123 13.38 -30.96 -18.22
CA THR A 123 13.57 -31.82 -19.38
C THR A 123 12.81 -33.11 -19.15
N VAL A 124 11.83 -33.37 -20.02
CA VAL A 124 11.10 -34.63 -20.09
C VAL A 124 11.38 -35.27 -21.44
N ASP A 125 11.31 -36.60 -21.48
CA ASP A 125 11.25 -37.32 -22.74
C ASP A 125 9.87 -37.12 -23.40
N GLU A 126 9.75 -37.57 -24.65
CA GLU A 126 8.53 -37.39 -25.43
C GLU A 126 7.31 -38.04 -24.77
N ASP A 127 7.48 -39.24 -24.20
CA ASP A 127 6.43 -39.95 -23.47
C ASP A 127 6.01 -39.18 -22.21
N GLY A 128 6.97 -38.65 -21.44
CA GLY A 128 6.73 -37.84 -20.26
C GLY A 128 6.04 -36.51 -20.56
N LEU A 129 6.31 -35.90 -21.71
CA LEU A 129 5.63 -34.69 -22.16
C LEU A 129 4.14 -34.94 -22.41
N TYR A 130 3.81 -36.02 -23.13
CA TYR A 130 2.41 -36.34 -23.43
C TYR A 130 1.63 -36.81 -22.20
N ALA A 131 2.29 -37.39 -21.21
CA ALA A 131 1.67 -37.73 -19.93
C ALA A 131 1.28 -36.48 -19.12
N LEU A 132 2.08 -35.40 -19.19
CA LEU A 132 1.85 -34.15 -18.45
C LEU A 132 0.90 -33.19 -19.16
N ALA A 133 1.08 -32.98 -20.46
CA ALA A 133 0.36 -31.98 -21.25
C ALA A 133 -0.86 -32.55 -22.02
N GLY A 134 -1.07 -33.87 -21.94
CA GLY A 134 -2.04 -34.60 -22.76
C GLY A 134 -1.51 -34.90 -24.16
N SER A 135 -2.33 -35.55 -24.97
CA SER A 135 -1.98 -35.96 -26.33
C SER A 135 -1.73 -34.77 -27.26
N ARG A 136 -0.75 -34.89 -28.18
CA ARG A 136 -0.56 -33.98 -29.31
C ARG A 136 -1.91 -33.75 -29.99
N ARG A 137 -2.46 -32.54 -29.94
CA ARG A 137 -3.57 -32.20 -30.82
C ARG A 137 -3.03 -32.25 -32.26
N PRO A 138 -3.63 -33.04 -33.17
CA PRO A 138 -3.12 -33.25 -34.53
C PRO A 138 -3.37 -32.04 -35.45
N GLY A 139 -3.00 -30.85 -35.02
CA GLY A 139 -3.05 -29.66 -35.87
C GLY A 139 -2.32 -28.52 -35.20
N LEU A 140 -1.09 -28.25 -35.67
CA LEU A 140 -0.50 -26.91 -35.73
C LEU A 140 0.87 -26.92 -36.43
N VAL A 141 1.05 -25.94 -37.30
CA VAL A 141 2.22 -25.50 -38.09
C VAL A 141 2.69 -26.43 -39.23
N ALA A 142 2.69 -27.75 -39.07
CA ALA A 142 3.11 -28.64 -40.17
C ALA A 142 2.16 -28.64 -41.38
N ASP A 143 0.90 -28.23 -41.18
CA ASP A 143 -0.12 -28.13 -42.23
C ASP A 143 -0.13 -26.75 -42.94
N LEU A 144 0.80 -25.85 -42.62
CA LEU A 144 0.87 -24.47 -43.16
C LEU A 144 1.95 -24.28 -44.25
N LEU A 145 2.55 -25.36 -44.77
CA LEU A 145 3.51 -25.31 -45.88
C LEU A 145 3.09 -26.20 -47.05
#